data_AF-S6BLQ3-F1
#
_entry.id   AF-S6BLQ3-F1
#
_cell.length_a   1.000
_cell.length_b   1.000
_cell.length_c   1.000
_cell.angle_alpha   90.00
_cell.angle_beta   90.00
_cell.angle_gamma   90.00
#
_symmetry.space_group_name_H-M   'P 1'
#
loop_
_entity.id
_entity.type
_entity.pdbx_description
1 polymer ?
#
loop_
_entity_poly.entity_id
_entity_poly.type
_entity_poly.pdbx_seq_one_letter_code
_entity_poly.pdbx_strand_id
1 'polypeptide(L)'
;MPDVEAQLEALSELRFDIKSLDDNFTLKSRLSTSVDALCAFIRDDVQEWSLVNEFEQVHQSLCRVFDDDLRAAHASVDGLRKELEEAEAEHHKLTAEIDDIERSYNNVNDESSMSQAQQINSLKEESYALSSAYEESVLDEQRARHQEKLLSDIATIDEASDDKPAERDRMLYEFSKSSLNITVVSDNDKEVQFALLTEPEDRSTQTWDLVTVKKSEMDLPATSEYLWSLIERTFQHSAEESITNPVLDTVRYRIV
;
A
#
# COMPACT_ATOMS: atom_id res chain seq x y z
N MET A 1 41.90 90.42 14.20
CA MET A 1 41.67 90.81 15.61
C MET A 1 42.48 92.06 15.91
N PRO A 2 41.95 93.02 16.69
CA PRO A 2 42.80 94.07 17.26
C PRO A 2 43.85 93.39 18.16
N ASP A 3 45.11 93.78 18.00
CA ASP A 3 46.21 93.26 18.81
C ASP A 3 46.15 93.89 20.21
N VAL A 4 45.32 93.27 21.06
CA VAL A 4 45.07 93.71 22.43
C VAL A 4 46.37 93.75 23.23
N GLU A 5 47.30 92.82 22.95
CA GLU A 5 48.62 92.76 23.58
C GLU A 5 49.44 93.99 23.22
N ALA A 6 49.53 94.33 21.92
CA ALA A 6 50.22 95.55 21.49
C ALA A 6 49.55 96.84 21.99
N GLN A 7 48.22 96.89 22.14
CA GLN A 7 47.52 98.06 22.70
C GLN A 7 47.77 98.22 24.21
N LEU A 8 47.82 97.12 24.96
CA LEU A 8 48.13 97.14 26.40
C LEU A 8 49.60 97.51 26.65
N GLU A 9 50.52 97.00 25.83
CA GLU A 9 51.94 97.36 25.87
C GLU A 9 52.13 98.86 25.58
N ALA A 10 51.49 99.38 24.52
CA ALA A 10 51.54 100.79 24.17
C ALA A 10 50.91 101.72 25.23
N LEU A 11 49.95 101.24 26.03
CA LEU A 11 49.41 101.99 27.18
C LEU A 11 50.36 102.00 28.38
N SER A 12 51.12 100.92 28.58
CA SER A 12 52.02 100.77 29.73
C SER A 12 53.20 101.75 29.70
N GLU A 13 53.57 102.23 28.50
CA GLU A 13 54.67 103.19 28.28
C GLU A 13 54.27 104.65 28.51
N LEU A 14 52.97 104.97 28.55
CA LEU A 14 52.47 106.33 28.69
C LEU A 14 52.48 106.80 30.15
N ARG A 15 53.02 108.00 30.38
CA ARG A 15 53.02 108.66 31.69
C ARG A 15 52.07 109.84 31.71
N PHE A 16 51.33 109.96 32.81
CA PHE A 16 50.45 111.09 33.07
C PHE A 16 51.30 112.32 33.46
N ASP A 17 51.20 113.41 32.69
CA ASP A 17 51.87 114.67 32.99
C ASP A 17 50.85 115.73 33.41
N ILE A 18 51.00 116.25 34.62
CA ILE A 18 50.10 117.26 35.22
C ILE A 18 50.21 118.62 34.48
N LYS A 19 51.30 118.86 33.73
CA LYS A 19 51.57 120.16 33.07
C LYS A 19 51.30 120.18 31.56
N SER A 20 51.16 119.02 30.91
CA SER A 20 50.98 118.89 29.46
C SER A 20 49.59 118.39 29.11
N LEU A 21 48.73 119.29 28.63
CA LEU A 21 47.35 118.98 28.24
C LEU A 21 47.28 118.08 26.98
N ASP A 22 48.23 118.22 26.06
CA ASP A 22 48.28 117.45 24.80
C ASP A 22 48.69 115.99 25.03
N ASP A 23 49.62 115.73 25.95
CA ASP A 23 50.01 114.37 26.33
C ASP A 23 48.87 113.66 27.06
N ASN A 24 48.09 114.40 27.86
CA ASN A 24 46.89 113.88 28.51
C ASN A 24 45.75 113.58 27.51
N PHE A 25 45.61 114.37 26.45
CA PHE A 25 44.66 114.07 25.38
C PHE A 25 45.05 112.80 24.62
N THR A 26 46.35 112.64 24.35
CA THR A 26 46.91 111.45 23.69
C THR A 26 46.70 110.20 24.56
N LEU A 27 46.91 110.30 25.86
CA LEU A 27 46.64 109.25 26.83
C LEU A 27 45.16 108.86 26.85
N LYS A 28 44.25 109.84 26.89
CA LYS A 28 42.81 109.60 26.89
C LYS A 28 42.34 108.92 25.60
N SER A 29 42.85 109.36 24.45
CA SER A 29 42.53 108.77 23.15
C SER A 29 43.00 107.32 23.06
N ARG A 30 44.27 107.03 23.41
CA ARG A 30 44.82 105.66 23.42
C ARG A 30 44.13 104.74 24.42
N LEU A 31 43.75 105.26 25.58
CA LEU A 31 42.96 104.51 26.56
C LEU A 31 41.59 104.14 25.99
N SER A 32 40.92 105.08 25.32
CA SER A 32 39.65 104.79 24.65
C SER A 32 39.81 103.70 23.59
N THR A 33 40.83 103.82 22.73
CA THR A 33 41.12 102.83 21.67
C THR A 33 41.39 101.44 22.24
N SER A 34 42.12 101.36 23.36
CA SER A 34 42.43 100.08 24.00
C SER A 34 41.21 99.45 24.68
N VAL A 35 40.35 100.28 25.29
CA VAL A 35 39.07 99.83 25.86
C VAL A 35 38.16 99.31 24.74
N ASP A 36 38.08 99.99 23.61
CA ASP A 36 37.30 99.54 22.46
C ASP A 36 37.83 98.22 21.88
N ALA A 37 39.15 98.07 21.80
CA ALA A 37 39.81 96.82 21.38
C ALA A 37 39.52 95.65 22.32
N LEU A 38 39.59 95.88 23.64
CA LEU A 38 39.24 94.89 24.66
C LEU A 38 37.76 94.50 24.60
N CYS A 39 36.86 95.48 24.40
CA CYS A 39 35.42 95.20 24.25
C CYS A 39 35.12 94.38 23.00
N ALA A 40 35.84 94.62 21.90
CA ALA A 40 35.74 93.83 20.68
C ALA A 40 36.25 92.41 20.89
N PHE A 41 37.41 92.23 21.55
CA PHE A 41 37.98 90.93 21.90
C PHE A 41 37.04 90.10 22.79
N ILE A 42 36.54 90.68 23.89
CA ILE A 42 35.60 90.00 24.79
C ILE A 42 34.32 89.60 24.05
N ARG A 43 33.84 90.42 23.11
CA ARG A 43 32.66 90.10 22.30
C ARG A 43 32.92 88.93 21.34
N ASP A 44 34.10 88.87 20.75
CA ASP A 44 34.55 87.80 19.86
C ASP A 44 34.63 86.47 20.62
N ASP A 45 35.32 86.45 21.77
CA ASP A 45 35.40 85.28 22.66
C ASP A 45 34.02 84.74 23.05
N VAL A 46 33.06 85.63 23.39
CA VAL A 46 31.69 85.24 23.73
C VAL A 46 30.95 84.63 22.53
N GLN A 47 31.19 85.13 21.32
CA GLN A 47 30.61 84.56 20.10
C GLN A 47 31.21 83.18 19.78
N GLU A 48 32.53 83.02 19.94
CA GLU A 48 33.19 81.73 19.79
C GLU A 48 32.64 80.69 20.77
N TRP A 49 32.47 81.06 22.04
CA TRP A 49 31.85 80.17 23.05
C TRP A 49 30.42 79.77 22.69
N SER A 50 29.63 80.69 22.10
CA SER A 50 28.28 80.38 21.62
C SER A 50 28.32 79.35 20.50
N LEU A 51 29.22 79.51 19.52
CA LEU A 51 29.38 78.57 18.41
C LEU A 51 29.85 77.19 18.87
N VAL A 52 30.77 77.12 19.84
CA VAL A 52 31.22 75.86 20.43
C VAL A 52 30.07 75.14 21.12
N ASN A 53 29.23 75.85 21.87
CA ASN A 53 28.07 75.27 22.53
C ASN A 53 27.00 74.79 21.52
N GLU A 54 26.77 75.54 20.44
CA GLU A 54 25.89 75.11 19.34
C GLU A 54 26.44 73.84 18.66
N PHE A 55 27.74 73.79 18.37
CA PHE A 55 28.39 72.62 17.81
C PHE A 55 28.26 71.40 18.73
N GLU A 56 28.48 71.57 20.04
CA GLU A 56 28.32 70.50 21.02
C GLU A 56 26.87 69.98 21.06
N GLN A 57 25.88 70.87 21.04
CA GLN A 57 24.47 70.48 21.00
C GLN A 57 24.11 69.71 19.73
N VAL A 58 24.57 70.18 18.56
CA VAL A 58 24.40 69.48 17.29
C VAL A 58 25.06 68.10 17.36
N HIS A 59 26.29 68.01 17.84
CA HIS A 59 27.01 66.75 18.01
C HIS A 59 26.26 65.77 18.90
N GLN A 60 25.78 66.22 20.07
CA GLN A 60 24.99 65.39 20.99
C GLN A 60 23.67 64.94 20.34
N SER A 61 22.98 65.82 19.60
CA SER A 61 21.75 65.45 18.90
C SER A 61 22.01 64.38 17.83
N LEU A 62 23.12 64.49 17.11
CA LEU A 62 23.51 63.54 16.08
C LEU A 62 23.83 62.17 16.67
N CYS A 63 24.58 62.14 17.78
CA CYS A 63 24.85 60.90 18.51
C CYS A 63 23.56 60.20 18.96
N ARG A 64 22.58 60.95 19.48
CA ARG A 64 21.28 60.38 19.88
C ARG A 64 20.53 59.75 18.72
N VAL A 65 20.47 60.44 17.58
CA VAL A 65 19.82 59.90 16.37
C VAL A 65 20.50 58.60 15.93
N PHE A 66 21.83 58.58 15.87
CA PHE A 66 22.55 57.35 15.52
C PHE A 66 22.33 56.21 16.51
N ASP A 67 22.32 56.48 17.81
CA ASP A 67 22.06 55.47 18.84
C ASP A 67 20.64 54.91 18.74
N ASP A 68 19.65 55.77 18.47
CA ASP A 68 18.26 55.36 18.31
C ASP A 68 18.05 54.55 17.01
N ASP A 69 18.66 54.97 15.91
CA ASP A 69 18.64 54.23 14.63
C ASP A 69 19.30 52.86 14.78
N LEU A 70 20.45 52.80 15.47
CA LEU A 70 21.17 51.56 15.74
C LEU A 70 20.35 50.62 16.64
N ARG A 71 19.70 51.16 17.67
CA ARG A 71 18.80 50.39 18.55
C ARG A 71 17.59 49.86 17.78
N ALA A 72 16.97 50.68 16.92
CA ALA A 72 15.84 50.27 16.10
C ALA A 72 16.25 49.19 15.08
N ALA A 73 17.41 49.33 14.45
CA ALA A 73 17.95 48.33 13.54
C ALA A 73 18.20 46.99 14.25
N HIS A 74 18.80 47.00 15.44
CA HIS A 74 18.98 45.79 16.23
C HIS A 74 17.64 45.11 16.59
N ALA A 75 16.66 45.88 17.07
CA ALA A 75 15.34 45.34 17.38
C ALA A 75 14.64 44.72 16.15
N SER A 76 14.80 45.34 14.97
CA SER A 76 14.29 44.81 13.70
C SER A 76 14.97 43.50 13.32
N VAL A 77 16.30 43.42 13.42
CA VAL A 77 17.06 42.19 13.12
C VAL A 77 16.68 41.06 14.07
N ASP A 78 16.53 41.34 15.36
CA ASP A 78 16.11 40.34 16.35
C ASP A 78 14.69 39.83 16.07
N GLY A 79 13.78 40.71 15.65
CA GLY A 79 12.43 40.35 15.21
C GLY A 79 12.45 39.43 13.99
N LEU A 80 13.16 39.82 12.93
CA LEU A 80 13.31 39.02 11.72
C LEU A 80 13.97 37.67 11.98
N ARG A 81 14.95 37.63 12.88
CA ARG A 81 15.60 36.38 13.29
C ARG A 81 14.61 35.44 13.96
N LYS A 82 13.74 35.96 14.83
CA LYS A 82 12.71 35.16 15.49
C LYS A 82 11.69 34.64 14.48
N GLU A 83 11.22 35.47 13.55
CA GLU A 83 10.32 35.05 12.48
C GLU A 83 10.95 33.96 11.60
N LEU A 84 12.25 34.07 11.30
CA LEU A 84 12.98 33.05 10.56
C LEU A 84 13.03 31.72 11.33
N GLU A 85 13.37 31.75 12.62
CA GLU A 85 13.42 30.54 13.47
C GLU A 85 12.04 29.87 13.56
N GLU A 86 10.96 30.64 13.65
CA GLU A 86 9.58 30.12 13.64
C GLU A 86 9.22 29.49 12.29
N ALA A 87 9.56 30.15 11.18
CA ALA A 87 9.30 29.65 9.83
C ALA A 87 10.10 28.37 9.51
N GLU A 88 11.36 28.29 9.95
CA GLU A 88 12.19 27.09 9.80
C GLU A 88 11.61 25.90 10.59
N ALA A 89 11.13 26.14 11.81
CA ALA A 89 10.47 25.12 12.62
C ALA A 89 9.17 24.61 11.97
N GLU A 90 8.35 25.52 11.41
CA GLU A 90 7.13 25.16 10.69
C GLU A 90 7.44 24.36 9.42
N HIS A 91 8.44 24.80 8.64
CA HIS A 91 8.89 24.08 7.45
C HIS A 91 9.35 22.65 7.77
N HIS A 92 10.14 22.47 8.83
CA HIS A 92 10.57 21.14 9.26
C HIS A 92 9.40 20.25 9.68
N LYS A 93 8.42 20.81 10.39
CA LYS A 93 7.21 20.09 10.78
C LYS A 93 6.40 19.64 9.55
N LEU A 94 6.16 20.55 8.60
CA LEU A 94 5.42 20.24 7.38
C LEU A 94 6.15 19.21 6.51
N THR A 95 7.48 19.29 6.44
CA THR A 95 8.29 18.30 5.71
C THR A 95 8.13 16.89 6.32
N ALA A 96 8.17 16.78 7.65
CA ALA A 96 7.94 15.51 8.32
C ALA A 96 6.51 14.97 8.11
N GLU A 97 5.51 15.85 8.10
CA GLU A 97 4.12 15.46 7.83
C GLU A 97 3.93 14.96 6.39
N ILE A 98 4.58 15.60 5.40
CA ILE A 98 4.59 15.12 4.01
C ILE A 98 5.22 13.74 3.92
N ASP A 99 6.38 13.51 4.54
CA ASP A 99 7.05 12.21 4.53
C ASP A 99 6.17 11.10 5.15
N ASP A 100 5.45 11.41 6.23
CA ASP A 100 4.52 10.48 6.87
C ASP A 100 3.32 10.17 5.97
N ILE A 101 2.75 11.19 5.30
CA ILE A 101 1.66 11.01 4.34
C ILE A 101 2.11 10.16 3.16
N GLU A 102 3.30 10.41 2.60
CA GLU A 102 3.85 9.62 1.50
C GLU A 102 4.02 8.13 1.88
N ARG A 103 4.55 7.86 3.08
CA ARG A 103 4.65 6.47 3.58
C ARG A 103 3.29 5.82 3.75
N SER A 104 2.32 6.53 4.33
CA SER A 104 0.96 6.02 4.50
C SER A 104 0.29 5.74 3.16
N TYR A 105 0.45 6.64 2.19
CA TYR A 105 -0.12 6.49 0.85
C TYR A 105 0.44 5.27 0.14
N ASN A 106 1.77 5.09 0.17
CA ASN A 106 2.41 3.93 -0.45
C ASN A 106 1.96 2.62 0.19
N ASN A 107 1.86 2.56 1.53
CA ASN A 107 1.39 1.36 2.21
C ASN A 107 -0.05 1.00 1.82
N VAL A 108 -0.96 1.99 1.80
CA VAL A 108 -2.37 1.77 1.37
C VAL A 108 -2.44 1.34 -0.09
N ASN A 109 -1.62 1.92 -0.96
CA ASN A 109 -1.59 1.56 -2.37
C ASN A 109 -1.09 0.13 -2.59
N ASP A 110 -0.06 -0.29 -1.84
CA ASP A 110 0.48 -1.65 -1.89
C ASP A 110 -0.51 -2.68 -1.33
N GLU A 111 -1.14 -2.40 -0.18
CA GLU A 111 -2.19 -3.25 0.41
C GLU A 111 -3.40 -3.40 -0.53
N SER A 112 -3.85 -2.30 -1.15
CA SER A 112 -4.93 -2.32 -2.14
C SER A 112 -4.59 -3.17 -3.36
N SER A 113 -3.37 -3.01 -3.90
CA SER A 113 -2.88 -3.77 -5.04
C SER A 113 -2.78 -5.27 -4.74
N MET A 114 -2.27 -5.62 -3.55
CA MET A 114 -2.17 -7.00 -3.08
C MET A 114 -3.55 -7.63 -2.87
N SER A 115 -4.48 -6.92 -2.21
CA SER A 115 -5.85 -7.37 -2.00
C SER A 115 -6.58 -7.59 -3.33
N GLN A 116 -6.41 -6.68 -4.29
CA GLN A 116 -7.02 -6.80 -5.61
C GLN A 116 -6.48 -8.01 -6.37
N ALA A 117 -5.17 -8.26 -6.32
CA ALA A 117 -4.55 -9.44 -6.93
C ALA A 117 -5.06 -10.75 -6.30
N GLN A 118 -5.16 -10.81 -4.97
CA GLN A 118 -5.70 -11.97 -4.25
C GLN A 118 -7.16 -12.24 -4.62
N GLN A 119 -7.99 -11.20 -4.67
CA GLN A 119 -9.41 -11.33 -5.02
C GLN A 119 -9.58 -11.83 -6.48
N ILE A 120 -8.78 -11.31 -7.42
CA ILE A 120 -8.78 -11.77 -8.81
C ILE A 120 -8.36 -13.23 -8.92
N ASN A 121 -7.32 -13.64 -8.19
CA ASN A 121 -6.85 -15.03 -8.22
C ASN A 121 -7.89 -15.98 -7.62
N SER A 122 -8.51 -15.63 -6.49
CA SER A 122 -9.58 -16.42 -5.87
C SER A 122 -10.77 -16.58 -6.82
N LEU A 123 -11.21 -15.51 -7.48
CA LEU A 123 -12.31 -15.56 -8.45
C LEU A 123 -11.97 -16.41 -9.68
N LYS A 124 -10.71 -16.40 -10.12
CA LYS A 124 -10.25 -17.26 -11.22
C LYS A 124 -10.28 -18.73 -10.80
N GLU A 125 -9.76 -19.07 -9.63
CA GLU A 125 -9.76 -20.44 -9.11
C GLU A 125 -11.19 -20.98 -8.96
N GLU A 126 -12.09 -20.18 -8.38
CA GLU A 126 -13.49 -20.55 -8.24
C GLU A 126 -14.17 -20.74 -9.60
N SER A 127 -13.91 -19.83 -10.56
CA SER A 127 -14.42 -19.94 -11.92
C SER A 127 -13.93 -21.22 -12.63
N TYR A 128 -12.65 -21.57 -12.49
CA TYR A 128 -12.10 -22.81 -13.04
C TYR A 128 -12.72 -24.05 -12.39
N ALA A 129 -12.85 -24.06 -11.06
CA ALA A 129 -13.46 -25.18 -10.35
C ALA A 129 -14.93 -25.38 -10.77
N LEU A 130 -15.67 -24.28 -10.89
CA LEU A 130 -17.09 -24.30 -11.28
C LEU A 130 -17.26 -24.72 -12.74
N SER A 131 -16.37 -24.29 -13.63
CA SER A 131 -16.34 -24.74 -15.03
C SER A 131 -16.07 -26.25 -15.12
N SER A 132 -15.11 -26.76 -14.35
CA SER A 132 -14.79 -28.19 -14.32
C SER A 132 -15.97 -29.03 -13.80
N ALA A 133 -16.60 -28.59 -12.71
CA ALA A 133 -17.76 -29.26 -12.14
C ALA A 133 -18.95 -29.25 -13.10
N TYR A 134 -19.14 -28.16 -13.84
CA TYR A 134 -20.17 -28.08 -14.87
C TYR A 134 -19.91 -29.06 -16.02
N GLU A 135 -18.67 -29.14 -16.52
CA GLU A 135 -18.29 -30.11 -17.57
C GLU A 135 -18.53 -31.56 -17.12
N GLU A 136 -18.18 -31.89 -15.87
CA GLU A 136 -18.42 -33.22 -15.29
C GLU A 136 -19.92 -33.53 -15.19
N SER A 137 -20.72 -32.59 -14.67
CA SER A 137 -22.18 -32.76 -14.59
C SER A 137 -22.82 -32.97 -15.97
N VAL A 138 -22.32 -32.30 -17.02
CA VAL A 138 -22.81 -32.49 -18.39
C VAL A 138 -22.48 -33.88 -18.91
N LEU A 139 -21.28 -34.41 -18.61
CA LEU A 139 -20.90 -35.77 -18.98
C LEU A 139 -21.76 -36.80 -18.26
N ASP A 140 -22.03 -36.62 -16.98
CA ASP A 140 -22.87 -37.54 -16.21
C ASP A 140 -24.32 -37.51 -16.69
N GLU A 141 -24.87 -36.34 -17.03
CA GLU A 141 -26.19 -36.24 -17.65
C GLU A 141 -26.24 -36.99 -19.00
N GLN A 142 -25.20 -36.88 -19.83
CA GLN A 142 -25.11 -37.62 -21.08
C GLN A 142 -25.05 -39.13 -20.86
N ARG A 143 -24.31 -39.60 -19.83
CA ARG A 143 -24.27 -41.02 -19.46
C ARG A 143 -25.64 -41.52 -19.01
N ALA A 144 -26.32 -40.78 -18.13
CA ALA A 144 -27.64 -41.14 -17.62
C ALA A 144 -28.67 -41.25 -18.77
N ARG A 145 -28.69 -40.28 -19.68
CA ARG A 145 -29.56 -40.33 -20.88
C ARG A 145 -29.26 -41.54 -21.77
N HIS A 146 -27.99 -41.91 -21.91
CA HIS A 146 -27.62 -43.11 -22.68
C HIS A 146 -28.11 -44.39 -22.01
N GLN A 147 -27.97 -44.49 -20.68
CA GLN A 147 -28.46 -45.63 -19.89
C GLN A 147 -29.99 -45.76 -19.99
N GLU A 148 -30.71 -44.66 -19.83
CA GLU A 148 -32.18 -44.63 -19.97
C GLU A 148 -32.61 -45.13 -21.36
N LYS A 149 -31.91 -44.68 -22.41
CA LYS A 149 -32.17 -45.14 -23.77
C LYS A 149 -31.96 -46.65 -23.92
N LEU A 150 -30.85 -47.19 -23.40
CA LEU A 150 -30.59 -48.63 -23.46
C LEU A 150 -31.67 -49.45 -22.72
N LEU A 151 -32.12 -48.98 -21.56
CA LEU A 151 -33.20 -49.63 -20.81
C LEU A 151 -34.52 -49.61 -21.59
N SER A 152 -34.85 -48.49 -22.22
CA SER A 152 -36.01 -48.37 -23.10
C SER A 152 -35.92 -49.35 -24.27
N ASP A 153 -34.78 -49.40 -24.95
CA ASP A 153 -34.56 -50.30 -26.09
C ASP A 153 -34.71 -51.78 -25.67
N ILE A 154 -34.16 -52.18 -24.51
CA ILE A 154 -34.33 -53.54 -23.96
C ILE A 154 -35.80 -53.85 -23.65
N ALA A 155 -36.53 -52.94 -23.00
CA ALA A 155 -37.93 -53.14 -22.66
C ALA A 155 -38.79 -53.37 -23.92
N THR A 156 -38.54 -52.61 -25.00
CA THR A 156 -39.28 -52.79 -26.27
C THR A 156 -39.04 -54.14 -26.94
N ILE A 157 -37.86 -54.74 -26.76
CA ILE A 157 -37.52 -56.05 -27.34
C ILE A 157 -38.02 -57.20 -26.47
N ASP A 158 -38.04 -57.03 -25.14
CA ASP A 158 -38.63 -58.00 -24.22
C ASP A 158 -40.15 -58.13 -24.47
N GLU A 159 -40.84 -57.01 -24.75
CA GLU A 159 -42.23 -57.02 -25.20
C GLU A 159 -42.43 -57.67 -26.58
N ALA A 160 -41.41 -57.70 -27.44
CA ALA A 160 -41.43 -58.38 -28.75
C ALA A 160 -41.11 -59.90 -28.68
N SER A 161 -40.87 -60.42 -27.46
CA SER A 161 -40.74 -61.78 -26.90
C SER A 161 -40.42 -63.03 -27.74
N ASP A 162 -40.50 -63.11 -29.07
CA ASP A 162 -40.27 -64.38 -29.80
C ASP A 162 -39.49 -64.28 -31.13
N ASP A 163 -39.26 -63.11 -31.72
CA ASP A 163 -38.78 -63.07 -33.11
C ASP A 163 -37.24 -62.99 -33.30
N LYS A 164 -36.42 -62.53 -32.33
CA LYS A 164 -34.96 -62.37 -32.51
C LYS A 164 -34.10 -62.46 -31.23
N PRO A 165 -33.77 -63.67 -30.75
CA PRO A 165 -32.98 -63.85 -29.51
C PRO A 165 -31.56 -63.25 -29.57
N ALA A 166 -30.91 -63.29 -30.74
CA ALA A 166 -29.53 -62.78 -30.88
C ALA A 166 -29.43 -61.24 -30.73
N GLU A 167 -30.49 -60.51 -31.07
CA GLU A 167 -30.53 -59.04 -30.98
C GLU A 167 -30.79 -58.61 -29.52
N ARG A 168 -31.66 -59.32 -28.82
CA ARG A 168 -31.87 -59.20 -27.37
C ARG A 168 -30.58 -59.48 -26.60
N ASP A 169 -29.92 -60.61 -26.86
CA ASP A 169 -28.72 -61.01 -26.13
C ASP A 169 -27.55 -60.04 -26.39
N ARG A 170 -27.45 -59.48 -27.60
CA ARG A 170 -26.49 -58.41 -27.92
C ARG A 170 -26.76 -57.13 -27.14
N MET A 171 -28.02 -56.68 -27.03
CA MET A 171 -28.34 -55.48 -26.26
C MET A 171 -28.17 -55.69 -24.76
N LEU A 172 -28.52 -56.87 -24.25
CA LEU A 172 -28.27 -57.24 -22.86
C LEU A 172 -26.77 -57.21 -22.54
N TYR A 173 -25.94 -57.66 -23.49
CA TYR A 173 -24.48 -57.59 -23.39
C TYR A 173 -23.97 -56.14 -23.45
N GLU A 174 -24.44 -55.32 -24.39
CA GLU A 174 -24.05 -53.90 -24.47
C GLU A 174 -24.51 -53.12 -23.22
N PHE A 175 -25.68 -53.42 -22.66
CA PHE A 175 -26.18 -52.87 -21.40
C PHE A 175 -25.36 -53.34 -20.20
N SER A 176 -25.05 -54.64 -20.10
CA SER A 176 -24.21 -55.16 -19.01
C SER A 176 -22.81 -54.56 -19.05
N LYS A 177 -22.27 -54.33 -20.25
CA LYS A 177 -20.97 -53.71 -20.44
C LYS A 177 -20.95 -52.20 -20.14
N SER A 178 -22.01 -51.48 -20.50
CA SER A 178 -22.07 -50.00 -20.39
C SER A 178 -22.67 -49.49 -19.09
N SER A 179 -23.68 -50.18 -18.54
CA SER A 179 -24.41 -49.77 -17.34
C SER A 179 -23.86 -50.40 -16.07
N LEU A 180 -23.33 -51.62 -16.17
CA LEU A 180 -22.89 -52.41 -15.01
C LEU A 180 -21.36 -52.62 -14.99
N ASN A 181 -20.62 -52.05 -15.96
CA ASN A 181 -19.18 -52.25 -16.13
C ASN A 181 -18.75 -53.73 -16.09
N ILE A 182 -19.60 -54.63 -16.58
CA ILE A 182 -19.37 -56.07 -16.58
C ILE A 182 -18.77 -56.49 -17.91
N THR A 183 -17.63 -57.16 -17.87
CA THR A 183 -17.01 -57.76 -19.05
C THR A 183 -17.07 -59.28 -18.94
N VAL A 184 -17.65 -59.96 -19.94
CA VAL A 184 -17.56 -61.43 -20.03
C VAL A 184 -16.13 -61.78 -20.46
N VAL A 185 -15.38 -62.44 -19.58
CA VAL A 185 -13.96 -62.76 -19.79
C VAL A 185 -13.80 -64.07 -20.57
N SER A 186 -14.63 -65.07 -20.27
CA SER A 186 -14.65 -66.33 -20.99
C SER A 186 -15.99 -67.04 -20.86
N ASP A 187 -16.47 -67.62 -21.95
CA ASP A 187 -17.65 -68.48 -21.97
C ASP A 187 -17.25 -69.86 -22.54
N ASN A 188 -17.28 -70.88 -21.69
CA ASN A 188 -17.00 -72.27 -22.05
C ASN A 188 -18.23 -73.14 -21.77
N ASP A 189 -18.29 -74.35 -22.34
CA ASP A 189 -19.44 -75.28 -22.15
C ASP A 189 -19.73 -75.65 -20.68
N LYS A 190 -18.77 -75.41 -19.78
CA LYS A 190 -18.86 -75.77 -18.36
C LYS A 190 -19.00 -74.56 -17.43
N GLU A 191 -18.51 -73.38 -17.83
CA GLU A 191 -18.30 -72.25 -16.93
C GLU A 191 -18.44 -70.92 -17.69
N VAL A 192 -18.98 -69.89 -17.04
CA VAL A 192 -18.97 -68.51 -17.53
C VAL A 192 -18.21 -67.65 -16.53
N GLN A 193 -17.27 -66.85 -17.02
CA GLN A 193 -16.50 -65.92 -16.21
C GLN A 193 -16.88 -64.48 -16.56
N PHE A 194 -17.25 -63.72 -15.54
CA PHE A 194 -17.57 -62.30 -15.64
C PHE A 194 -16.60 -61.50 -14.79
N ALA A 195 -16.09 -60.39 -15.30
CA ALA A 195 -15.30 -59.43 -14.54
C ALA A 195 -16.13 -58.17 -14.31
N LEU A 196 -16.32 -57.83 -13.05
CA LEU A 196 -17.04 -56.65 -12.58
C LEU A 196 -16.01 -55.56 -12.28
N LEU A 197 -16.04 -54.45 -13.00
CA LEU A 197 -15.20 -53.29 -12.69
C LEU A 197 -15.93 -52.37 -11.70
N THR A 198 -15.33 -52.19 -10.53
CA THR A 198 -15.75 -51.20 -9.54
C THR A 198 -14.79 -50.01 -9.60
N GLU A 199 -15.34 -48.83 -9.87
CA GLU A 199 -14.62 -47.56 -9.83
C GLU A 199 -15.22 -46.68 -8.72
N PRO A 200 -14.44 -46.27 -7.73
CA PRO A 200 -14.86 -45.25 -6.76
C PRO A 200 -15.00 -43.88 -7.44
N GLU A 201 -15.84 -43.00 -6.86
CA GLU A 201 -16.10 -41.65 -7.39
C GLU A 201 -14.82 -40.81 -7.59
N ASP A 202 -13.78 -41.05 -6.77
CA ASP A 202 -12.49 -40.38 -6.86
C ASP A 202 -11.57 -40.92 -7.98
N ARG A 203 -12.02 -41.97 -8.69
CA ARG A 203 -11.27 -42.74 -9.72
C ARG A 203 -9.85 -43.14 -9.30
N SER A 204 -9.57 -43.21 -8.01
CA SER A 204 -8.20 -43.37 -7.50
C SER A 204 -7.72 -44.82 -7.57
N THR A 205 -8.62 -45.80 -7.53
CA THR A 205 -8.29 -47.23 -7.60
C THR A 205 -9.35 -48.00 -8.38
N GLN A 206 -8.94 -48.77 -9.40
CA GLN A 206 -9.84 -49.67 -10.12
C GLN A 206 -9.74 -51.09 -9.54
N THR A 207 -10.87 -51.69 -9.19
CA THR A 207 -10.91 -53.08 -8.75
C THR A 207 -11.74 -53.93 -9.69
N TRP A 208 -11.19 -55.06 -10.11
CA TRP A 208 -11.87 -56.06 -10.92
C TRP A 208 -12.22 -57.27 -10.07
N ASP A 209 -13.50 -57.51 -9.85
CA ASP A 209 -14.00 -58.72 -9.20
C ASP A 209 -14.33 -59.76 -10.30
N LEU A 210 -13.52 -60.82 -10.39
CA LEU A 210 -13.74 -61.93 -11.32
C LEU A 210 -14.66 -62.96 -10.66
N VAL A 211 -15.81 -63.20 -11.27
CA VAL A 211 -16.82 -64.15 -10.82
C VAL A 211 -16.86 -65.31 -11.81
N THR A 212 -16.66 -66.53 -11.31
CA THR A 212 -16.77 -67.75 -12.12
C THR A 212 -18.04 -68.51 -11.75
N VAL A 213 -18.91 -68.73 -12.75
CA VAL A 213 -20.18 -69.44 -12.62
C VAL A 213 -20.10 -70.78 -13.34
N LYS A 214 -20.23 -71.90 -12.62
CA LYS A 214 -20.34 -73.22 -13.25
C LYS A 214 -21.75 -73.45 -13.78
N LYS A 215 -21.87 -73.75 -15.08
CA LYS A 215 -23.17 -73.98 -15.75
C LYS A 215 -23.93 -75.20 -15.18
N SER A 216 -23.22 -76.17 -14.59
CA SER A 216 -23.82 -77.37 -13.99
C SER A 216 -24.48 -77.14 -12.62
N GLU A 217 -24.23 -76.00 -11.99
CA GLU A 217 -24.66 -75.68 -10.62
C GLU A 217 -25.61 -74.47 -10.58
N MET A 218 -26.08 -74.00 -11.76
CA MET A 218 -27.04 -72.89 -11.86
C MET A 218 -28.46 -73.32 -11.47
N ASP A 219 -28.79 -73.25 -10.19
CA ASP A 219 -30.19 -73.05 -9.79
C ASP A 219 -30.57 -71.60 -10.11
N LEU A 220 -31.36 -71.42 -11.18
CA LEU A 220 -31.73 -70.14 -11.80
C LEU A 220 -32.18 -69.04 -10.81
N PRO A 221 -32.97 -69.32 -9.76
CA PRO A 221 -33.39 -68.28 -8.80
C PRO A 221 -32.27 -67.84 -7.86
N ALA A 222 -31.54 -68.80 -7.27
CA ALA A 222 -30.49 -68.50 -6.29
C ALA A 222 -29.26 -67.86 -6.93
N THR A 223 -28.96 -68.23 -8.19
CA THR A 223 -27.83 -67.67 -8.93
C THR A 223 -28.09 -66.23 -9.38
N SER A 224 -29.34 -65.92 -9.77
CA SER A 224 -29.70 -64.56 -10.17
C SER A 224 -29.77 -63.60 -8.98
N GLU A 225 -30.33 -64.01 -7.84
CA GLU A 225 -30.29 -63.22 -6.59
C GLU A 225 -28.86 -62.94 -6.14
N TYR A 226 -27.96 -63.93 -6.25
CA TYR A 226 -26.56 -63.73 -5.86
C TYR A 226 -25.80 -62.83 -6.84
N LEU A 227 -25.99 -62.99 -8.16
CA LEU A 227 -25.41 -62.07 -9.15
C LEU A 227 -25.92 -60.64 -8.94
N TRP A 228 -27.19 -60.46 -8.61
CA TRP A 228 -27.73 -59.16 -8.23
C TRP A 228 -27.10 -58.61 -6.96
N SER A 229 -26.86 -59.44 -5.93
CA SER A 229 -26.16 -59.00 -4.71
C SER A 229 -24.71 -58.55 -4.97
N LEU A 230 -24.02 -59.21 -5.90
CA LEU A 230 -22.67 -58.82 -6.35
C LEU A 230 -22.70 -57.49 -7.11
N ILE A 231 -23.68 -57.31 -7.98
CA ILE A 231 -23.90 -56.08 -8.74
C ILE A 231 -24.27 -54.93 -7.81
N GLU A 232 -25.19 -55.11 -6.86
CA GLU A 232 -25.52 -54.12 -5.82
C GLU A 232 -24.28 -53.69 -5.02
N ARG A 233 -23.35 -54.61 -4.79
CA ARG A 233 -22.10 -54.31 -4.10
C ARG A 233 -21.14 -53.44 -4.92
N THR A 234 -21.23 -53.47 -6.25
CA THR A 234 -20.50 -52.51 -7.11
C THR A 234 -21.06 -51.10 -6.99
N PHE A 235 -22.34 -50.96 -6.61
CA PHE A 235 -23.00 -49.67 -6.35
C PHE A 235 -22.91 -49.21 -4.90
N GLN A 236 -22.66 -50.11 -3.95
CA GLN A 236 -22.50 -49.79 -2.53
C GLN A 236 -21.02 -49.60 -2.18
N HIS A 237 -20.57 -48.35 -2.11
CA HIS A 237 -19.19 -47.95 -1.86
C HIS A 237 -18.67 -48.20 -0.42
N SER A 238 -19.15 -49.23 0.28
CA SER A 238 -18.72 -49.50 1.65
C SER A 238 -18.70 -50.98 2.02
N ALA A 239 -17.53 -51.37 2.58
CA ALA A 239 -17.26 -52.51 3.44
C ALA A 239 -16.88 -53.86 2.78
N GLU A 240 -15.66 -54.27 3.14
CA GLU A 240 -15.07 -55.59 2.95
C GLU A 240 -15.81 -56.65 3.79
N GLU A 241 -16.89 -57.23 3.26
CA GLU A 241 -17.40 -58.48 3.83
C GLU A 241 -17.27 -59.63 2.82
N SER A 242 -16.51 -60.66 3.18
CA SER A 242 -16.37 -61.88 2.38
C SER A 242 -17.56 -62.80 2.65
N ILE A 243 -18.52 -62.82 1.74
CA ILE A 243 -19.55 -63.87 1.72
C ILE A 243 -19.02 -65.01 0.86
N THR A 244 -18.69 -66.14 1.48
CA THR A 244 -18.35 -67.37 0.76
C THR A 244 -19.64 -68.09 0.40
N ASN A 245 -20.00 -68.09 -0.89
CA ASN A 245 -21.07 -68.93 -1.42
C ASN A 245 -20.45 -70.23 -1.99
N PRO A 246 -20.94 -71.43 -1.62
CA PRO A 246 -20.38 -72.69 -2.13
C PRO A 246 -20.56 -72.91 -3.65
N VAL A 247 -21.37 -72.08 -4.33
CA VAL A 247 -21.71 -72.24 -5.75
C VAL A 247 -20.84 -71.37 -6.68
N LEU A 248 -20.22 -70.30 -6.17
CA LEU A 248 -19.55 -69.29 -7.00
C LEU A 248 -18.21 -68.88 -6.40
N ASP A 249 -17.15 -69.02 -7.20
CA ASP A 249 -15.80 -68.62 -6.79
C ASP A 249 -15.53 -67.19 -7.27
N THR A 250 -15.15 -66.31 -6.34
CA THR A 250 -14.94 -64.88 -6.61
C THR A 250 -13.51 -64.50 -6.25
N VAL A 251 -12.76 -63.99 -7.23
CA VAL A 251 -11.37 -63.55 -7.05
C VAL A 251 -11.29 -62.05 -7.30
N ARG A 252 -10.87 -61.31 -6.28
CA ARG A 252 -10.72 -59.85 -6.32
C ARG A 252 -9.31 -59.46 -6.73
N TYR A 253 -9.19 -58.70 -7.82
CA TYR A 253 -7.94 -58.10 -8.27
C TYR A 253 -7.97 -56.58 -8.03
N ARG A 254 -7.01 -56.09 -7.24
CA ARG A 254 -6.82 -54.65 -6.99
C ARG A 254 -5.69 -54.14 -7.87
N ILE A 255 -5.99 -53.16 -8.72
CA ILE A 255 -4.98 -52.45 -9.51
C ILE A 255 -4.87 -51.05 -8.90
N VAL A 256 -3.68 -50.74 -8.39
CA VAL A 256 -3.31 -49.43 -7.81
C VAL A 256 -2.61 -48.61 -8.88
#